data_AF-A0A0F9EMI8-F1
#
_entry.id   AF-A0A0F9EMI8-F1
#
_cell.length_a   1.000
_cell.length_b   1.000
_cell.length_c   1.000
_cell.angle_alpha   90.00
_cell.angle_beta   90.00
_cell.angle_gamma   90.00
#
_symmetry.space_group_name_H-M   'P 1'
#
loop_
_entity.id
_entity.type
_entity.pdbx_description
1 polymer ?
#
loop_
_entity_poly.entity_id
_entity_poly.type
_entity_poly.pdbx_seq_one_letter_code
_entity_poly.pdbx_strand_id
1 'polypeptide(L)'
;MPLSLGWFSTGRGPGSRRLLAAVQDEISAGRLDAEIAVVFCNREPGQDPQTDQFFEQVLGRGLPLVWVSDLFAVNNEDGLVHLYPASLTMLGLQGLLQG
;
A
#
# COMPACT_ATOMS: atom_id res chain seq x y z
N MET A 1 21.69 9.21 13.10
CA MET A 1 20.44 8.44 12.96
C MET A 1 20.01 8.63 11.53
N PRO A 2 19.87 7.56 10.74
CA PRO A 2 19.46 7.67 9.34
C PRO A 2 18.06 8.27 9.23
N LEU A 3 17.77 8.95 8.11
CA LEU A 3 16.44 9.45 7.82
C LEU A 3 15.48 8.27 7.57
N SER A 4 14.39 8.19 8.33
CA SER A 4 13.38 7.13 8.15
C SER A 4 12.34 7.55 7.09
N LEU A 5 12.19 6.73 6.05
CA LEU A 5 11.33 6.99 4.89
C LEU A 5 10.12 6.05 4.88
N GLY A 6 8.93 6.63 4.69
CA GLY A 6 7.73 5.91 4.28
C GLY A 6 7.53 6.04 2.77
N TRP A 7 7.43 4.92 2.06
CA TRP A 7 7.38 4.90 0.60
C TRP A 7 5.97 4.61 0.08
N PHE A 8 5.35 5.56 -0.61
CA PHE A 8 4.00 5.39 -1.17
C PHE A 8 4.06 5.14 -2.68
N SER A 9 3.45 4.06 -3.15
CA SER A 9 3.36 3.79 -4.59
C SER A 9 2.13 2.97 -4.95
N THR A 10 1.56 3.23 -6.13
CA THR A 10 0.53 2.35 -6.70
C THR A 10 1.13 1.21 -7.53
N GLY A 11 2.46 1.04 -7.62
CA GLY A 11 3.11 -0.12 -8.28
C GLY A 11 2.98 -0.26 -9.81
N ARG A 12 2.03 0.44 -10.44
CA ARG A 12 1.65 0.36 -11.87
C ARG A 12 2.69 0.84 -12.88
N GLY A 13 3.84 1.33 -12.47
CA GLY A 13 4.81 1.94 -13.37
C GLY A 13 6.14 1.18 -13.38
N PRO A 14 6.81 1.02 -14.54
CA PRO A 14 8.24 0.69 -14.52
C PRO A 14 9.05 1.82 -13.85
N GLY A 15 8.60 3.08 -13.96
CA GLY A 15 9.26 4.22 -13.31
C GLY A 15 9.24 4.15 -11.78
N SER A 16 8.08 3.88 -11.16
CA SER A 16 7.97 3.77 -9.70
C SER A 16 8.78 2.62 -9.13
N ARG A 17 8.82 1.48 -9.84
CA ARG A 17 9.65 0.33 -9.53
C ARG A 17 11.14 0.64 -9.57
N ARG A 18 11.59 1.28 -10.66
CA ARG A 18 13.00 1.69 -10.83
C ARG A 18 13.43 2.71 -9.79
N LEU A 19 12.54 3.64 -9.43
CA LEU A 19 12.85 4.66 -8.43
C LEU A 19 13.05 4.04 -7.04
N LEU A 20 12.16 3.13 -6.62
CA LEU A 20 12.33 2.39 -5.37
C LEU A 20 13.63 1.58 -5.38
N ALA A 21 13.91 0.87 -6.48
CA ALA A 21 15.14 0.11 -6.63
C ALA A 21 16.39 1.00 -6.48
N ALA A 22 16.45 2.11 -7.22
CA ALA A 22 17.58 3.02 -7.18
C ALA A 22 17.80 3.59 -5.77
N VAL A 23 16.75 4.05 -5.09
CA VAL A 23 16.88 4.56 -3.72
C VAL A 23 17.37 3.47 -2.76
N GLN A 24 16.82 2.26 -2.85
CA GLN A 24 17.26 1.15 -2.01
C GLN A 24 18.71 0.73 -2.29
N ASP A 25 19.16 0.81 -3.55
CA ASP A 25 20.53 0.50 -3.94
C ASP A 25 21.52 1.55 -3.38
N GLU A 26 21.14 2.84 -3.37
CA GLU A 26 21.92 3.91 -2.75
C GLU A 26 22.01 3.79 -1.22
N ILE A 27 20.91 3.41 -0.56
CA ILE A 27 20.86 3.11 0.88
C ILE A 27 21.78 1.93 1.21
N SER A 28 21.63 0.83 0.47
CA SER A 28 22.41 -0.40 0.72
C SER A 28 23.90 -0.22 0.49
N ALA A 29 24.27 0.71 -0.40
CA ALA A 29 25.66 1.09 -0.65
C ALA A 29 26.22 2.12 0.35
N GLY A 30 25.42 2.59 1.31
CA GLY A 30 25.82 3.61 2.29
C GLY A 30 26.01 5.01 1.71
N ARG A 31 25.52 5.27 0.50
CA ARG A 31 25.59 6.59 -0.17
C ARG A 31 24.42 7.49 0.21
N LEU A 32 23.33 6.90 0.70
CA LEU A 32 22.19 7.59 1.27
C LEU A 32 22.02 7.19 2.74
N ASP A 33 22.18 8.14 3.66
CA ASP A 33 21.97 7.93 5.10
C ASP A 33 20.46 7.94 5.44
N ALA A 34 19.76 6.93 4.95
CA ALA A 34 18.33 6.74 5.12
C ALA A 34 17.97 5.26 5.25
N GLU A 35 16.76 4.98 5.72
CA GLU A 35 16.15 3.67 5.72
C GLU A 35 14.73 3.76 5.15
N ILE A 36 14.28 2.72 4.44
CA ILE A 36 12.87 2.58 4.07
C ILE A 36 12.20 1.76 5.16
N ALA A 37 11.53 2.43 6.10
CA ALA A 37 10.87 1.78 7.21
C ALA A 37 9.61 1.02 6.79
N VAL A 38 8.94 1.48 5.72
CA VAL A 38 7.72 0.85 5.20
C VAL A 38 7.45 1.29 3.78
N VAL A 39 6.91 0.36 2.98
CA VAL A 39 6.32 0.63 1.67
C VAL A 39 4.81 0.46 1.78
N PHE A 40 4.05 1.46 1.32
CA PHE A 40 2.61 1.46 1.24
C PHE A 40 2.13 1.33 -0.20
N CYS A 41 1.16 0.44 -0.42
CA CYS A 41 0.45 0.34 -1.68
C CYS A 41 -1.08 0.35 -1.46
N ASN A 42 -1.80 1.05 -2.32
CA ASN A 42 -3.25 1.15 -2.23
C ASN A 42 -3.98 -0.01 -2.95
N ARG A 43 -3.35 -1.18 -3.02
CA ARG A 43 -3.85 -2.38 -3.70
C ARG A 43 -3.49 -3.63 -2.96
N GLU A 44 -4.32 -4.64 -3.10
CA GLU A 44 -4.09 -6.00 -2.61
C GLU A 44 -3.39 -6.88 -3.65
N PRO A 45 -2.69 -7.95 -3.21
CA PRO A 45 -2.14 -8.95 -4.11
C PRO A 45 -3.21 -9.55 -5.02
N GLY A 46 -2.90 -9.70 -6.30
CA GLY A 46 -3.77 -10.28 -7.32
C GLY A 46 -4.74 -9.29 -7.98
N GLN A 47 -4.81 -8.03 -7.53
CA GLN A 47 -5.66 -7.01 -8.16
C GLN A 47 -5.10 -6.49 -9.49
N ASP A 48 -3.78 -6.50 -9.67
CA ASP A 48 -3.10 -6.01 -10.88
C ASP A 48 -1.73 -6.67 -11.04
N PRO A 49 -1.45 -7.40 -12.15
CA PRO A 49 -0.19 -8.12 -12.33
C PRO A 49 1.05 -7.23 -12.24
N GLN A 50 0.94 -5.96 -12.62
CA GLN A 50 2.07 -5.04 -12.54
C GLN A 50 2.34 -4.58 -11.11
N THR A 51 1.29 -4.43 -10.32
CA THR A 51 1.40 -4.17 -8.88
C THR A 51 1.93 -5.40 -8.14
N ASP A 52 1.55 -6.61 -8.55
CA ASP A 52 2.12 -7.84 -7.99
C ASP A 52 3.63 -7.94 -8.22
N GLN A 53 4.10 -7.60 -9.42
CA GLN A 53 5.55 -7.48 -9.70
C GLN A 53 6.24 -6.43 -8.81
N PHE A 54 5.54 -5.35 -8.46
CA PHE A 54 6.06 -4.37 -7.51
C PHE A 54 6.14 -4.97 -6.09
N PHE A 55 5.17 -5.78 -5.66
CA PHE A 55 5.21 -6.46 -4.36
C PHE A 55 6.33 -7.47 -4.27
N GLU A 56 6.51 -8.30 -5.30
CA GLU A 56 7.63 -9.24 -5.39
C GLU A 56 8.97 -8.49 -5.28
N GLN A 57 9.10 -7.33 -5.94
CA GLN A 57 10.31 -6.52 -5.84
C GLN A 57 10.53 -5.96 -4.43
N VAL A 58 9.49 -5.43 -3.77
CA VAL A 58 9.56 -4.87 -2.42
C VAL A 58 9.96 -5.97 -1.43
N LEU A 59 9.25 -7.09 -1.44
CA LEU A 59 9.49 -8.22 -0.54
C LEU A 59 10.84 -8.90 -0.82
N GLY A 60 11.24 -9.05 -2.09
CA GLY A 60 12.54 -9.60 -2.48
C GLY A 60 13.72 -8.74 -2.04
N ARG A 61 13.50 -7.45 -1.76
CA ARG A 61 14.48 -6.53 -1.16
C ARG A 61 14.43 -6.52 0.37
N GLY A 62 13.57 -7.32 1.00
CA GLY A 62 13.41 -7.40 2.44
C GLY A 62 12.71 -6.19 3.06
N LEU A 63 12.01 -5.39 2.25
CA LEU A 63 11.33 -4.19 2.72
C LEU A 63 9.95 -4.51 3.30
N PRO A 64 9.57 -3.89 4.44
CA PRO A 64 8.21 -4.03 4.96
C PRO A 64 7.19 -3.47 3.97
N LEU A 65 6.14 -4.23 3.69
CA LEU A 65 5.06 -3.84 2.78
C LEU A 65 3.73 -3.85 3.53
N VAL A 66 3.01 -2.74 3.45
CA VAL A 66 1.62 -2.60 3.90
C VAL A 66 0.75 -2.31 2.68
N TRP A 67 -0.25 -3.15 2.47
CA TRP A 67 -1.30 -2.89 1.49
C TRP A 67 -2.62 -2.55 2.16
N VAL A 68 -3.32 -1.56 1.61
CA VAL A 68 -4.71 -1.23 1.97
C VAL A 68 -5.45 -0.96 0.67
N SER A 69 -6.43 -1.78 0.30
CA SER A 69 -7.28 -1.49 -0.84
C SER A 69 -8.65 -0.97 -0.37
N ASP A 70 -9.05 0.17 -0.94
CA ASP A 70 -10.32 0.89 -0.81
C ASP A 70 -11.15 0.66 0.48
N LEU A 71 -11.14 1.65 1.37
CA LEU A 71 -12.21 1.82 2.37
C LEU A 71 -13.32 2.67 1.74
N PHE A 72 -14.53 2.14 1.62
CA PHE A 72 -15.70 2.95 1.31
C PHE A 72 -16.14 3.71 2.56
N ALA A 73 -16.19 5.03 2.46
CA ALA A 73 -16.79 5.88 3.48
C ALA A 73 -18.30 5.98 3.25
N VAL A 74 -19.09 5.48 4.19
CA VAL A 74 -20.54 5.68 4.21
C VAL A 74 -20.85 6.76 5.25
N ASN A 75 -21.53 7.82 4.80
CA ASN A 75 -22.13 8.81 5.69
C ASN A 75 -23.47 8.26 6.15
N ASN A 76 -23.61 8.03 7.45
CA ASN A 76 -24.87 7.58 8.03
C ASN A 76 -25.68 8.78 8.55
N GLU A 77 -26.98 8.57 8.77
CA GLU A 77 -27.92 9.61 9.24
C GLU A 77 -27.61 10.10 10.67
N ASP A 78 -26.77 9.36 11.40
CA ASP A 78 -26.23 9.70 12.71
C ASP A 78 -25.09 10.72 12.67
N GLY A 79 -24.63 11.11 11.47
CA GLY A 79 -23.55 12.07 11.25
C GLY A 79 -22.14 11.50 11.40
N LEU A 80 -22.00 10.17 11.54
CA LEU A 80 -20.71 9.49 11.61
C LEU A 80 -20.31 8.91 10.25
N VAL A 81 -18.99 8.91 9.99
CA VAL A 81 -18.40 8.29 8.80
C VAL A 81 -17.92 6.90 9.16
N HIS A 82 -18.54 5.87 8.58
CA HIS A 82 -18.13 4.49 8.75
C HIS A 82 -17.28 4.04 7.55
N LEU A 83 -16.12 3.46 7.83
CA LEU A 83 -15.17 2.98 6.83
C LEU A 83 -15.30 1.46 6.67
N TYR A 84 -15.59 0.99 5.45
CA TYR A 84 -15.77 -0.42 5.15
C TYR A 84 -14.76 -0.91 4.12
N PRO A 85 -14.08 -2.05 4.33
CA PRO A 85 -13.14 -2.58 3.36
C PRO A 85 -13.88 -2.96 2.07
N ALA A 86 -13.25 -2.78 0.90
CA ALA A 86 -13.84 -3.13 -0.38
C ALA A 86 -14.12 -4.64 -0.56
N SER A 87 -13.53 -5.48 0.29
CA SER A 87 -13.83 -6.91 0.38
C SER A 87 -15.21 -7.21 1.01
N LEU A 88 -15.87 -6.21 1.59
CA LEU A 88 -17.23 -6.34 2.10
C LEU A 88 -18.20 -6.42 0.92
N THR A 89 -18.74 -7.61 0.67
CA THR A 89 -19.75 -7.81 -0.38
C THR A 89 -20.98 -6.93 -0.16
N MET A 90 -21.73 -6.61 -1.23
CA MET A 90 -23.02 -5.89 -1.10
C MET A 90 -23.99 -6.54 -0.10
N LEU A 91 -23.93 -7.87 0.06
CA LEU A 91 -24.68 -8.60 1.09
C LEU A 91 -24.18 -8.29 2.51
N GLY A 92 -22.86 -8.22 2.70
CA GLY A 92 -22.24 -7.83 3.98
C GLY A 92 -22.56 -6.38 4.35
N LEU A 93 -22.62 -5.49 3.36
CA LEU A 93 -23.01 -4.09 3.55
C LEU A 93 -24.50 -3.97 3.93
N GLN A 94 -25.39 -4.70 3.26
CA GLN A 94 -26.82 -4.74 3.60
C GLN A 94 -27.08 -5.29 5.00
N GLY A 95 -26.34 -6.33 5.43
CA GLY A 95 -26.46 -6.89 6.78
C GLY A 95 -25.99 -5.94 7.89
N LEU A 96 -25.05 -5.03 7.59
CA LEU A 96 -24.56 -4.01 8.52
C LEU A 96 -25.44 -2.75 8.56
N LEU A 97 -26.10 -2.41 7.45
CA LEU A 97 -27.00 -1.24 7.36
C LEU A 97 -28.41 -1.49 7.92
N GLN A 98 -28.78 -2.74 8.21
CA GLN A 98 -30.09 -3.12 8.77
C GLN A 98 -30.04 -3.58 10.24
N GLY A 99 -28.89 -3.41 10.92
CA GLY A 99 -28.67 -3.78 12.31
C GLY A 99 -28.65 -2.58 13.27
#